data_AF-A0A0K1Q7Z6-F1
#
_entry.id   AF-A0A0K1Q7Z6-F1
#
_cell.length_a   1.000
_cell.length_b   1.000
_cell.length_c   1.000
_cell.angle_alpha   90.00
_cell.angle_beta   90.00
_cell.angle_gamma   90.00
#
_symmetry.space_group_name_H-M   'P 1'
#
loop_
_entity.id
_entity.type
_entity.pdbx_description
1 polymer ?
#
loop_
_entity_poly.entity_id
_entity_poly.type
_entity_poly.pdbx_seq_one_letter_code
_entity_poly.pdbx_strand_id
1 'polypeptide(L)'
;MFAVAVAPMLIGAGACTGATPTELEEPWRGTQVSATEPAGEVGSEVGDGEGTPAESGDGAGVGQGSGDKGKGGKNCQADATKFDAPGNGADDDCNGKIDDVVACDASLALDSTDPIDAAKALGLCAKATGSAWGVVAARWVKPDGTKLPTSGNVSHGILTGFGSNSPREAKSMLALSSGAARAPGQNGYGSPSGVSKNYASGAPSGYPRTSDACYDAPGTPMDGVALELDIRVPSNATSMSFAYQLFSYDFPYEICTAYADQFVVTMTPPPPGAISANIALDPDGKVLDSSSVSGMRACKSGWYAGLDYECPLGISGLAGTGYENHAASGWLRSTVPVQPGSSITLRFAIWDSEDGQSDSLVLLDGLSFGTSKLASVQVTTP
;
A
#
# COMPACT_ATOMS: atom_id res chain seq x y z
N MET A 1 -43.40 16.65 47.90
CA MET A 1 -44.48 16.68 46.88
C MET A 1 -44.58 18.08 46.32
N PHE A 2 -43.93 18.32 45.18
CA PHE A 2 -44.25 19.40 44.25
C PHE A 2 -43.79 18.90 42.89
N ALA A 3 -44.76 18.60 42.02
CA ALA A 3 -44.54 18.10 40.67
C ALA A 3 -44.40 19.29 39.73
N VAL A 4 -43.29 19.35 38.98
CA VAL A 4 -43.11 20.27 37.86
C VAL A 4 -43.15 19.41 36.60
N ALA A 5 -44.23 19.55 35.84
CA ALA A 5 -44.40 18.98 34.52
C ALA A 5 -43.94 20.03 33.49
N VAL A 6 -43.00 19.66 32.62
CA VAL A 6 -42.67 20.42 31.40
C VAL A 6 -42.68 19.45 30.23
N ALA A 7 -43.40 19.85 29.20
CA ALA A 7 -43.81 19.07 28.03
C ALA A 7 -42.66 18.69 27.09
N PRO A 8 -42.78 17.59 26.31
CA PRO A 8 -41.81 17.22 25.30
C PRO A 8 -41.96 18.07 24.03
N MET A 9 -40.84 18.62 23.56
CA MET A 9 -40.72 19.33 22.30
C MET A 9 -40.57 18.31 21.17
N LEU A 10 -41.59 18.20 20.31
CA LEU A 10 -41.51 17.44 19.05
C LEU A 10 -40.63 18.21 18.06
N ILE A 11 -39.54 17.60 17.61
CA ILE A 11 -38.81 18.04 16.41
C ILE A 11 -39.21 17.08 15.28
N GLY A 12 -39.86 17.65 14.27
CA GLY A 12 -40.38 16.93 13.11
C GLY A 12 -39.26 16.40 12.21
N ALA A 13 -39.43 15.14 11.79
CA ALA A 13 -38.68 14.55 10.70
C ALA A 13 -39.10 15.20 9.37
N GLY A 14 -38.18 15.96 8.76
CA GLY A 14 -38.30 16.40 7.38
C GLY A 14 -37.89 15.26 6.45
N ALA A 15 -38.86 14.65 5.77
CA ALA A 15 -38.62 13.73 4.66
C ALA A 15 -38.16 14.54 3.43
N CYS A 16 -37.00 14.18 2.88
CA CYS A 16 -36.64 14.55 1.51
C CYS A 16 -36.83 13.32 0.62
N THR A 17 -37.91 13.35 -0.15
CA THR A 17 -38.21 12.41 -1.22
C THR A 17 -37.53 12.85 -2.52
N GLY A 18 -36.83 11.93 -3.18
CA GLY A 18 -36.72 11.90 -4.65
C GLY A 18 -35.56 12.66 -5.31
N ALA A 19 -34.48 11.94 -5.61
CA ALA A 19 -33.71 12.15 -6.84
C ALA A 19 -33.20 10.80 -7.35
N THR A 20 -33.62 10.42 -8.55
CA THR A 20 -33.16 9.25 -9.30
C THR A 20 -31.79 9.51 -9.94
N PRO A 21 -30.88 8.52 -10.00
CA PRO A 21 -29.56 8.68 -10.61
C PRO A 21 -29.62 8.49 -12.13
N THR A 22 -29.36 9.55 -12.88
CA THR A 22 -28.99 9.46 -14.30
C THR A 22 -28.03 10.60 -14.66
N GLU A 23 -26.97 10.24 -15.40
CA GLU A 23 -25.98 11.08 -16.10
C GLU A 23 -24.82 11.66 -15.29
N LEU A 24 -23.72 10.89 -15.20
CA LEU A 24 -22.35 11.39 -15.33
C LEU A 24 -21.48 10.29 -15.97
N GLU A 25 -21.73 10.01 -17.25
CA GLU A 25 -20.66 9.52 -18.14
C GLU A 25 -20.03 10.76 -18.79
N GLU A 26 -18.75 11.03 -18.51
CA GLU A 26 -17.76 11.54 -19.47
C GLU A 26 -16.37 11.59 -18.78
N PRO A 27 -15.30 11.11 -19.44
CA PRO A 27 -13.98 11.00 -18.86
C PRO A 27 -13.23 12.34 -18.79
N TRP A 28 -12.49 12.50 -17.68
CA TRP A 28 -11.55 13.58 -17.38
C TRP A 28 -10.59 13.89 -18.55
N ARG A 29 -10.77 15.06 -19.20
CA ARG A 29 -9.77 15.67 -20.08
C ARG A 29 -8.77 16.46 -19.26
N GLY A 30 -7.62 15.87 -18.99
CA GLY A 30 -6.46 16.55 -18.43
C GLY A 30 -5.79 17.47 -19.45
N THR A 31 -5.67 18.75 -19.08
CA THR A 31 -5.00 19.83 -19.81
C THR A 31 -3.51 19.55 -20.00
N GLN A 32 -3.03 19.62 -21.25
CA GLN A 32 -1.61 19.56 -21.59
C GLN A 32 -0.90 20.85 -21.15
N VAL A 33 0.12 20.73 -20.32
CA VAL A 33 1.06 21.83 -20.02
C VAL A 33 2.33 21.59 -20.82
N SER A 34 2.53 22.45 -21.82
CA SER A 34 3.72 22.55 -22.67
C SER A 34 4.87 23.13 -21.83
N ALA A 35 5.93 22.35 -21.62
CA ALA A 35 7.20 22.86 -21.10
C ALA A 35 8.08 23.31 -22.28
N THR A 36 8.24 24.63 -22.37
CA THR A 36 9.10 25.34 -23.32
C THR A 36 10.55 25.29 -22.84
N GLU A 37 11.47 24.78 -23.66
CA GLU A 37 12.92 24.92 -23.43
C GLU A 37 13.39 26.35 -23.77
N PRO A 38 14.29 26.97 -22.99
CA PRO A 38 14.90 28.23 -23.39
C PRO A 38 16.11 28.01 -24.30
N ALA A 39 16.10 28.74 -25.41
CA ALA A 39 17.21 28.89 -26.34
C ALA A 39 18.39 29.65 -25.70
N GLY A 40 19.61 29.15 -25.94
CA GLY A 40 20.88 29.82 -25.64
C GLY A 40 21.68 30.03 -26.93
N GLU A 41 22.31 31.20 -27.01
CA GLU A 41 22.76 31.95 -28.18
C GLU A 41 23.84 31.37 -29.12
N VAL A 42 23.88 32.04 -30.27
CA VAL A 42 24.68 31.89 -31.48
C VAL A 42 26.14 32.32 -31.29
N GLY A 43 27.07 31.55 -31.85
CA GLY A 43 28.45 31.97 -32.15
C GLY A 43 28.84 31.49 -33.55
N SER A 44 29.02 32.42 -34.48
CA SER A 44 29.31 32.22 -35.90
C SER A 44 30.81 32.37 -36.15
N GLU A 45 31.46 31.39 -36.81
CA GLU A 45 32.67 31.63 -37.60
C GLU A 45 32.65 30.79 -38.89
N VAL A 46 33.09 31.44 -39.95
CA VAL A 46 33.07 31.04 -41.37
C VAL A 46 34.38 30.31 -41.69
N GLY A 47 34.31 29.29 -42.55
CA GLY A 47 35.48 28.66 -43.17
C GLY A 47 35.10 27.85 -44.40
N ASP A 48 35.35 28.42 -45.57
CA ASP A 48 35.11 27.86 -46.91
C ASP A 48 35.96 26.61 -47.22
N GLY A 49 35.43 25.73 -48.06
CA GLY A 49 36.18 24.61 -48.64
C GLY A 49 35.37 23.89 -49.73
N GLU A 50 35.70 24.22 -50.98
CA GLU A 50 35.09 23.71 -52.22
C GLU A 50 35.26 22.19 -52.43
N GLY A 51 34.27 21.57 -53.08
CA GLY A 51 34.37 20.23 -53.68
C GLY A 51 33.01 19.69 -54.16
N THR A 52 32.78 19.71 -55.48
CA THR A 52 31.66 19.01 -56.17
C THR A 52 32.24 17.96 -57.13
N PRO A 53 31.45 17.09 -57.80
CA PRO A 53 30.24 16.37 -57.37
C PRO A 53 30.33 14.85 -57.70
N ALA A 54 29.40 14.05 -57.17
CA ALA A 54 28.99 12.80 -57.81
C ALA A 54 27.49 12.56 -57.59
N GLU A 55 26.73 12.62 -58.68
CA GLU A 55 25.31 12.28 -58.80
C GLU A 55 25.08 10.77 -58.89
N SER A 56 24.03 10.29 -58.23
CA SER A 56 22.95 9.40 -58.73
C SER A 56 22.03 9.13 -57.54
N GLY A 57 20.80 9.63 -57.50
CA GLY A 57 19.62 9.06 -58.18
C GLY A 57 19.23 7.76 -57.46
N ASP A 58 18.14 7.65 -56.67
CA ASP A 58 16.77 7.98 -57.03
C ASP A 58 15.90 8.24 -55.78
N GLY A 59 14.94 9.15 -55.93
CA GLY A 59 13.89 9.43 -54.95
C GLY A 59 12.57 8.71 -55.26
N ALA A 60 11.87 8.30 -54.19
CA ALA A 60 10.41 8.14 -54.09
C ALA A 60 10.14 7.76 -52.62
N GLY A 61 9.17 8.28 -51.88
CA GLY A 61 8.08 9.20 -52.11
C GLY A 61 7.30 9.21 -50.79
N VAL A 62 6.90 10.40 -50.32
CA VAL A 62 6.07 10.58 -49.12
C VAL A 62 4.68 10.01 -49.40
N GLY A 63 4.21 9.10 -48.54
CA GLY A 63 2.87 8.51 -48.60
C GLY A 63 2.23 8.47 -47.22
N GLN A 64 1.19 9.28 -47.04
CA GLN A 64 0.35 9.41 -45.84
C GLN A 64 -0.38 8.10 -45.47
N GLY A 65 -0.50 7.89 -44.16
CA GLY A 65 -1.74 7.48 -43.50
C GLY A 65 -2.31 6.10 -43.84
N SER A 66 -1.99 5.11 -43.01
CA SER A 66 -2.91 4.00 -42.72
C SER A 66 -2.78 3.63 -41.25
N GLY A 67 -3.92 3.57 -40.56
CA GLY A 67 -4.05 3.58 -39.10
C GLY A 67 -3.26 2.50 -38.38
N ASP A 68 -2.60 2.93 -37.30
CA ASP A 68 -1.97 2.13 -36.26
C ASP A 68 -3.07 1.37 -35.48
N LYS A 69 -3.54 0.27 -36.06
CA LYS A 69 -4.38 -0.70 -35.38
C LYS A 69 -3.48 -1.62 -34.58
N GLY A 70 -3.36 -1.34 -33.28
CA GLY A 70 -2.96 -2.27 -32.23
C GLY A 70 -1.54 -2.83 -32.36
N LYS A 71 -0.64 -2.38 -31.50
CA LYS A 71 0.68 -2.99 -31.27
C LYS A 71 0.57 -4.34 -30.52
N GLY A 72 -0.29 -5.24 -30.97
CA GLY A 72 -0.17 -6.67 -30.72
C GLY A 72 0.79 -7.23 -31.76
N GLY A 73 2.09 -7.17 -31.48
CA GLY A 73 3.12 -7.59 -32.42
C GLY A 73 3.02 -9.09 -32.72
N LYS A 74 2.66 -9.47 -33.95
CA LYS A 74 2.71 -10.86 -34.44
C LYS A 74 4.12 -11.50 -34.45
N ASN A 75 5.13 -10.84 -33.89
CA ASN A 75 6.53 -11.26 -33.86
C ASN A 75 7.18 -11.14 -32.47
N CYS A 76 6.40 -10.98 -31.38
CA CYS A 76 7.00 -10.87 -30.05
C CYS A 76 7.06 -12.25 -29.38
N GLN A 77 8.19 -12.54 -28.71
CA GLN A 77 8.44 -13.85 -28.10
C GLN A 77 7.99 -13.81 -26.65
N ALA A 78 7.14 -14.77 -26.27
CA ALA A 78 6.67 -14.94 -24.89
C ALA A 78 7.86 -14.91 -23.90
N ASP A 79 7.76 -14.04 -22.91
CA ASP A 79 8.79 -13.78 -21.92
C ASP A 79 8.17 -13.68 -20.52
N ALA A 80 8.07 -14.84 -19.87
CA ALA A 80 7.53 -14.96 -18.51
C ALA A 80 8.37 -14.23 -17.43
N THR A 81 9.51 -13.62 -17.79
CA THR A 81 10.25 -12.77 -16.86
C THR A 81 9.65 -11.37 -16.75
N LYS A 82 8.77 -10.96 -17.67
CA LYS A 82 8.12 -9.65 -17.70
C LYS A 82 6.70 -9.72 -17.16
N PHE A 83 6.23 -8.58 -16.68
CA PHE A 83 4.82 -8.34 -16.38
C PHE A 83 4.25 -7.35 -17.39
N ASP A 84 2.93 -7.40 -17.62
CA ASP A 84 2.20 -6.38 -18.37
C ASP A 84 2.02 -5.13 -17.52
N ALA A 85 2.61 -4.03 -18.00
CA ALA A 85 2.56 -2.76 -17.29
C ALA A 85 1.19 -2.09 -17.51
N PRO A 86 0.36 -1.91 -16.46
CA PRO A 86 -1.04 -1.55 -16.65
C PRO A 86 -1.25 -0.25 -17.42
N GLY A 87 -2.06 -0.31 -18.48
CA GLY A 87 -2.53 0.85 -19.22
C GLY A 87 -1.51 1.40 -20.22
N ASN A 88 -0.49 0.62 -20.58
CA ASN A 88 0.48 1.02 -21.60
C ASN A 88 0.03 0.61 -23.03
N GLY A 89 -1.05 -0.19 -23.15
CA GLY A 89 -1.58 -0.65 -24.43
C GLY A 89 -0.70 -1.68 -25.14
N ALA A 90 0.22 -2.32 -24.41
CA ALA A 90 1.14 -3.33 -24.90
C ALA A 90 0.91 -4.69 -24.23
N ASP A 91 1.36 -5.73 -24.94
CA ASP A 91 1.52 -7.10 -24.45
C ASP A 91 3.03 -7.25 -24.17
N ASP A 92 3.46 -6.89 -22.96
CA ASP A 92 4.88 -6.80 -22.56
C ASP A 92 5.50 -8.18 -22.38
N ASP A 93 4.71 -9.15 -21.89
CA ASP A 93 5.12 -10.53 -21.67
C ASP A 93 4.88 -11.43 -22.90
N CYS A 94 4.22 -10.90 -23.93
CA CYS A 94 3.92 -11.58 -25.20
C CYS A 94 3.08 -12.86 -25.04
N ASN A 95 2.16 -12.87 -24.08
CA ASN A 95 1.23 -13.97 -23.85
C ASN A 95 0.00 -13.94 -24.77
N GLY A 96 -0.14 -12.90 -25.60
CA GLY A 96 -1.24 -12.70 -26.54
C GLY A 96 -2.39 -11.86 -26.01
N LYS A 97 -2.24 -11.23 -24.84
CA LYS A 97 -3.21 -10.32 -24.24
C LYS A 97 -2.52 -9.02 -23.88
N ILE A 98 -3.22 -7.92 -24.11
CA ILE A 98 -2.73 -6.58 -23.81
C ILE A 98 -3.19 -6.21 -22.40
N ASP A 99 -2.27 -5.68 -21.58
CA ASP A 99 -2.54 -5.14 -20.25
C ASP A 99 -3.28 -6.14 -19.31
N ASP A 100 -2.99 -7.45 -19.38
CA ASP A 100 -3.73 -8.44 -18.58
C ASP A 100 -3.21 -8.61 -17.15
N VAL A 101 -3.62 -7.69 -16.28
CA VAL A 101 -3.46 -7.84 -14.84
C VAL A 101 -4.37 -8.98 -14.34
N VAL A 102 -3.77 -10.07 -13.87
CA VAL A 102 -4.49 -11.24 -13.37
C VAL A 102 -4.97 -10.99 -11.95
N ALA A 103 -6.28 -10.91 -11.74
CA ALA A 103 -6.88 -11.00 -10.40
C ALA A 103 -6.91 -12.46 -9.92
N CYS A 104 -6.48 -12.73 -8.68
CA CYS A 104 -6.38 -14.09 -8.13
C CYS A 104 -6.89 -14.21 -6.69
N ASP A 105 -7.53 -13.17 -6.17
CA ASP A 105 -7.91 -13.02 -4.77
C ASP A 105 -9.42 -13.21 -4.55
N ALA A 106 -10.12 -13.71 -5.56
CA ALA A 106 -11.53 -14.02 -5.47
C ALA A 106 -11.76 -15.26 -4.58
N SER A 107 -12.74 -15.16 -3.67
CA SER A 107 -13.20 -16.27 -2.82
C SER A 107 -12.14 -16.88 -1.90
N LEU A 108 -11.13 -16.10 -1.51
CA LEU A 108 -10.17 -16.52 -0.49
C LEU A 108 -10.86 -16.60 0.88
N ALA A 109 -10.52 -17.62 1.67
CA ALA A 109 -11.09 -17.81 3.00
C ALA A 109 -10.55 -16.75 3.97
N LEU A 110 -11.45 -16.16 4.76
CA LEU A 110 -11.14 -15.18 5.80
C LEU A 110 -9.97 -15.63 6.71
N ASP A 111 -9.96 -16.90 7.08
CA ASP A 111 -9.03 -17.55 7.99
C ASP A 111 -8.02 -18.45 7.28
N SER A 112 -7.77 -18.24 5.97
CA SER A 112 -6.78 -19.04 5.24
C SER A 112 -5.43 -19.00 5.96
N THR A 113 -4.88 -20.19 6.22
CA THR A 113 -3.54 -20.34 6.80
C THR A 113 -2.46 -20.48 5.74
N ASP A 114 -2.82 -20.52 4.45
CA ASP A 114 -1.84 -20.56 3.36
C ASP A 114 -1.28 -19.16 3.12
N PRO A 115 0.01 -18.90 3.38
CA PRO A 115 0.61 -17.58 3.16
C PRO A 115 0.62 -17.17 1.67
N ILE A 116 0.43 -18.11 0.74
CA ILE A 116 0.24 -17.79 -0.69
C ILE A 116 -1.10 -17.08 -0.91
N ASP A 117 -2.16 -17.42 -0.17
CA ASP A 117 -3.43 -16.71 -0.29
C ASP A 117 -3.31 -15.27 0.23
N ALA A 118 -2.48 -15.04 1.26
CA ALA A 118 -2.17 -13.68 1.71
C ALA A 118 -1.39 -12.88 0.65
N ALA A 119 -0.47 -13.51 -0.08
CA ALA A 119 0.21 -12.86 -1.21
C ALA A 119 -0.77 -12.48 -2.34
N LYS A 120 -1.75 -13.35 -2.63
CA LYS A 120 -2.82 -13.06 -3.60
C LYS A 120 -3.70 -11.89 -3.14
N ALA A 121 -4.08 -11.86 -1.86
CA ALA A 121 -4.86 -10.77 -1.26
C ALA A 121 -4.10 -9.43 -1.20
N LEU A 122 -2.78 -9.43 -1.37
CA LEU A 122 -1.99 -8.21 -1.58
C LEU A 122 -1.98 -7.74 -3.03
N GLY A 123 -2.46 -8.54 -3.99
CA GLY A 123 -2.35 -8.30 -5.43
C GLY A 123 -1.24 -9.09 -6.14
N LEU A 124 -0.47 -9.93 -5.43
CA LEU A 124 0.67 -10.64 -6.00
C LEU A 124 0.29 -12.06 -6.46
N CYS A 125 -0.21 -12.14 -7.69
CA CYS A 125 -0.76 -13.38 -8.27
C CYS A 125 0.25 -14.29 -8.96
N ALA A 126 1.34 -13.73 -9.47
CA ALA A 126 2.35 -14.50 -10.20
C ALA A 126 3.17 -15.39 -9.25
N LYS A 127 3.49 -16.60 -9.73
CA LYS A 127 4.38 -17.54 -9.04
C LYS A 127 5.67 -17.68 -9.83
N ALA A 128 6.80 -17.57 -9.13
CA ALA A 128 8.10 -17.79 -9.75
C ALA A 128 8.31 -19.29 -10.02
N THR A 129 8.20 -19.68 -11.28
CA THR A 129 8.54 -21.04 -11.76
C THR A 129 9.57 -20.96 -12.88
N GLY A 130 10.65 -21.76 -12.80
CA GLY A 130 11.74 -21.66 -13.77
C GLY A 130 12.35 -20.26 -13.74
N SER A 131 12.30 -19.54 -14.87
CA SER A 131 12.72 -18.13 -15.00
C SER A 131 11.62 -17.11 -14.70
N ALA A 132 10.36 -17.53 -14.57
CA ALA A 132 9.24 -16.61 -14.42
C ALA A 132 9.34 -15.74 -13.15
N TRP A 133 8.83 -14.52 -13.19
CA TRP A 133 8.76 -13.63 -12.03
C TRP A 133 7.64 -14.04 -11.05
N GLY A 134 7.60 -13.41 -9.88
CA GLY A 134 6.53 -13.59 -8.90
C GLY A 134 6.99 -14.15 -7.56
N VAL A 135 6.04 -14.68 -6.79
CA VAL A 135 6.30 -15.26 -5.46
C VAL A 135 7.15 -16.52 -5.60
N VAL A 136 8.33 -16.51 -4.99
CA VAL A 136 9.21 -17.68 -4.83
C VAL A 136 8.78 -18.46 -3.60
N ALA A 137 8.55 -17.77 -2.49
CA ALA A 137 8.08 -18.37 -1.24
C ALA A 137 7.26 -17.37 -0.42
N ALA A 138 6.32 -17.87 0.36
CA ALA A 138 5.54 -17.10 1.32
C ALA A 138 5.50 -17.84 2.66
N ARG A 139 5.64 -17.13 3.77
CA ARG A 139 5.72 -17.70 5.12
C ARG A 139 5.04 -16.81 6.15
N TRP A 140 4.33 -17.43 7.09
CA TRP A 140 3.92 -16.80 8.34
C TRP A 140 5.03 -16.90 9.37
N VAL A 141 5.50 -15.76 9.86
CA VAL A 141 6.63 -15.63 10.81
C VAL A 141 6.29 -14.61 11.90
N LYS A 142 7.12 -14.54 12.94
CA LYS A 142 7.14 -13.39 13.86
C LYS A 142 7.86 -12.20 13.20
N PRO A 143 7.75 -10.97 13.73
CA PRO A 143 8.39 -9.80 13.13
C PRO A 143 9.91 -9.93 12.91
N ASP A 144 10.63 -10.60 13.81
CA ASP A 144 12.06 -10.92 13.66
C ASP A 144 12.37 -11.99 12.59
N GLY A 145 11.36 -12.67 12.04
CA GLY A 145 11.50 -13.76 11.06
C GLY A 145 11.56 -15.15 11.68
N THR A 146 11.46 -15.28 13.01
CA THR A 146 11.38 -16.59 13.66
C THR A 146 9.99 -17.21 13.48
N LYS A 147 9.88 -18.51 13.80
CA LYS A 147 8.65 -19.28 13.57
C LYS A 147 7.46 -18.72 14.36
N LEU A 148 6.34 -18.53 13.67
CA LEU A 148 5.06 -18.17 14.29
C LEU A 148 4.40 -19.38 14.99
N PRO A 149 3.80 -19.22 16.18
CA PRO A 149 2.99 -20.27 16.81
C PRO A 149 1.81 -20.71 15.93
N THR A 150 1.51 -22.02 15.90
CA THR A 150 0.58 -22.62 14.92
C THR A 150 -0.87 -22.74 15.40
N SER A 151 -1.21 -22.44 16.66
CA SER A 151 -2.54 -22.66 17.22
C SER A 151 -3.35 -21.38 17.41
N GLY A 152 -4.63 -21.40 16.97
CA GLY A 152 -5.63 -20.38 17.32
C GLY A 152 -5.38 -18.98 16.74
N ASN A 153 -4.65 -18.91 15.62
CA ASN A 153 -4.08 -17.65 15.19
C ASN A 153 -5.09 -16.76 14.42
N VAL A 154 -5.63 -15.76 15.12
CA VAL A 154 -6.46 -14.69 14.55
C VAL A 154 -5.63 -13.48 14.07
N SER A 155 -4.30 -13.55 14.13
CA SER A 155 -3.41 -12.41 13.82
C SER A 155 -3.41 -12.00 12.35
N HIS A 156 -3.95 -12.81 11.45
CA HIS A 156 -4.08 -12.48 10.04
C HIS A 156 -5.49 -12.80 9.51
N GLY A 157 -5.91 -12.08 8.49
CA GLY A 157 -7.19 -12.30 7.83
C GLY A 157 -7.20 -11.80 6.39
N ILE A 158 -7.98 -12.47 5.54
CA ILE A 158 -8.22 -12.03 4.15
C ILE A 158 -9.63 -11.44 4.09
N LEU A 159 -9.71 -10.12 3.96
CA LEU A 159 -10.93 -9.37 4.20
C LEU A 159 -11.52 -8.84 2.89
N THR A 160 -12.82 -9.03 2.67
CA THR A 160 -13.54 -8.33 1.59
C THR A 160 -14.01 -6.92 2.01
N GLY A 161 -13.71 -6.53 3.25
CA GLY A 161 -14.05 -5.25 3.85
C GLY A 161 -13.71 -5.24 5.35
N PHE A 162 -13.47 -4.05 5.91
CA PHE A 162 -13.16 -3.83 7.32
C PHE A 162 -13.84 -2.54 7.79
N GLY A 163 -15.02 -2.67 8.38
CA GLY A 163 -15.90 -1.52 8.65
C GLY A 163 -16.24 -0.76 7.37
N SER A 164 -16.03 0.54 7.36
CA SER A 164 -16.19 1.41 6.18
C SER A 164 -15.09 1.28 5.13
N ASN A 165 -14.05 0.47 5.37
CA ASN A 165 -12.92 0.30 4.47
C ASN A 165 -13.15 -0.87 3.50
N SER A 166 -12.95 -0.60 2.21
CA SER A 166 -13.02 -1.58 1.13
C SER A 166 -11.62 -1.87 0.57
N PRO A 167 -11.40 -3.05 -0.05
CA PRO A 167 -10.20 -3.31 -0.84
C PRO A 167 -9.91 -2.19 -1.85
N ARG A 168 -8.63 -1.86 -2.01
CA ARG A 168 -8.07 -0.90 -2.96
C ARG A 168 -7.83 -1.53 -4.33
N GLU A 169 -7.68 -2.85 -4.39
CA GLU A 169 -7.59 -3.62 -5.62
C GLU A 169 -8.50 -4.86 -5.53
N ALA A 170 -8.95 -5.33 -6.69
CA ALA A 170 -9.69 -6.58 -6.87
C ALA A 170 -10.84 -6.83 -5.85
N LYS A 171 -10.77 -7.88 -5.00
CA LYS A 171 -11.91 -8.35 -4.19
C LYS A 171 -11.63 -8.48 -2.70
N SER A 172 -10.36 -8.53 -2.30
CA SER A 172 -9.95 -8.73 -0.93
C SER A 172 -8.66 -7.97 -0.62
N MET A 173 -8.42 -7.75 0.68
CA MET A 173 -7.20 -7.14 1.20
C MET A 173 -6.68 -8.00 2.36
N LEU A 174 -5.37 -7.93 2.61
CA LEU A 174 -4.76 -8.59 3.75
C LEU A 174 -4.90 -7.72 5.00
N ALA A 175 -5.26 -8.32 6.13
CA ALA A 175 -5.17 -7.72 7.46
C ALA A 175 -4.15 -8.48 8.30
N LEU A 176 -3.28 -7.75 9.01
CA LEU A 176 -2.42 -8.27 10.07
C LEU A 176 -2.72 -7.51 11.37
N SER A 177 -2.68 -8.17 12.52
CA SER A 177 -2.97 -7.54 13.81
C SER A 177 -2.12 -8.11 14.93
N SER A 178 -1.73 -7.24 15.88
CA SER A 178 -1.19 -7.66 17.17
C SER A 178 -2.23 -8.39 18.03
N GLY A 179 -3.52 -8.19 17.76
CA GLY A 179 -4.63 -8.99 18.29
C GLY A 179 -5.34 -9.81 17.21
N ALA A 180 -6.63 -9.48 16.99
CA ALA A 180 -7.49 -10.15 16.01
C ALA A 180 -7.63 -9.33 14.72
N ALA A 181 -7.18 -9.89 13.59
CA ALA A 181 -7.34 -9.35 12.24
C ALA A 181 -8.77 -9.59 11.72
N ARG A 182 -9.78 -9.07 12.43
CA ARG A 182 -11.21 -9.29 12.20
C ARG A 182 -12.00 -8.02 12.46
N ALA A 183 -12.97 -7.70 11.61
CA ALA A 183 -13.95 -6.66 11.87
C ALA A 183 -15.06 -7.16 12.82
N PRO A 184 -15.74 -6.27 13.56
CA PRO A 184 -16.97 -6.59 14.26
C PRO A 184 -17.96 -7.39 13.40
N GLY A 185 -18.47 -8.50 13.96
CA GLY A 185 -19.40 -9.40 13.27
C GLY A 185 -18.75 -10.51 12.43
N GLN A 186 -17.42 -10.49 12.25
CA GLN A 186 -16.70 -11.60 11.62
C GLN A 186 -16.39 -12.72 12.62
N ASN A 187 -16.27 -13.96 12.11
CA ASN A 187 -15.87 -15.09 12.93
C ASN A 187 -14.43 -14.89 13.45
N GLY A 188 -14.24 -15.10 14.76
CA GLY A 188 -12.97 -14.86 15.44
C GLY A 188 -12.70 -13.39 15.80
N TYR A 189 -13.70 -12.51 15.67
CA TYR A 189 -13.59 -11.14 16.18
C TYR A 189 -13.32 -11.11 17.69
N GLY A 190 -12.35 -10.30 18.07
CA GLY A 190 -12.14 -9.84 19.44
C GLY A 190 -11.96 -8.33 19.43
N SER A 191 -12.40 -7.67 20.51
CA SER A 191 -12.27 -6.22 20.66
C SER A 191 -10.79 -5.81 20.65
N PRO A 192 -10.37 -4.80 19.86
CA PRO A 192 -9.00 -4.31 19.87
C PRO A 192 -8.52 -3.79 21.23
N SER A 193 -9.40 -3.70 22.24
CA SER A 193 -9.04 -3.35 23.61
C SER A 193 -8.15 -4.38 24.34
N GLY A 194 -7.75 -5.51 23.73
CA GLY A 194 -6.80 -6.45 24.35
C GLY A 194 -7.05 -7.92 24.02
N VAL A 195 -6.97 -8.30 22.74
CA VAL A 195 -6.88 -9.71 22.32
C VAL A 195 -5.44 -10.17 22.42
N SER A 196 -5.00 -10.49 23.64
CA SER A 196 -3.65 -11.04 23.81
C SER A 196 -3.52 -12.46 23.22
N LYS A 197 -2.47 -12.66 22.42
CA LYS A 197 -2.03 -13.98 21.92
C LYS A 197 -1.02 -14.66 22.85
N ASN A 198 -0.64 -14.01 23.95
CA ASN A 198 0.20 -14.52 25.03
C ASN A 198 1.56 -15.06 24.57
N TYR A 199 2.24 -14.37 23.65
CA TYR A 199 3.62 -14.70 23.31
C TYR A 199 4.50 -13.46 23.06
N ALA A 200 5.75 -13.54 23.52
CA ALA A 200 6.76 -12.56 23.16
C ALA A 200 7.22 -12.72 21.70
N SER A 201 7.63 -11.62 21.10
CA SER A 201 8.20 -11.54 19.76
C SER A 201 9.55 -10.83 19.76
N GLY A 202 10.38 -11.09 18.76
CA GLY A 202 11.45 -10.17 18.41
C GLY A 202 10.96 -9.16 17.37
N ALA A 203 11.69 -8.05 17.22
CA ALA A 203 11.46 -7.05 16.19
C ALA A 203 12.49 -7.18 15.05
N PRO A 204 12.20 -6.64 13.85
CA PRO A 204 13.20 -6.46 12.81
C PRO A 204 14.39 -5.60 13.29
N SER A 205 15.55 -5.78 12.66
CA SER A 205 16.76 -5.01 12.98
C SER A 205 16.52 -3.51 12.86
N GLY A 206 16.87 -2.75 13.90
CA GLY A 206 16.65 -1.30 13.97
C GLY A 206 15.29 -0.87 14.51
N TYR A 207 14.48 -1.82 15.00
CA TYR A 207 13.21 -1.62 15.71
C TYR A 207 13.24 -2.35 17.07
N PRO A 208 12.39 -1.98 18.05
CA PRO A 208 11.35 -0.94 18.01
C PRO A 208 11.90 0.48 17.86
N ARG A 209 11.12 1.36 17.21
CA ARG A 209 11.51 2.75 16.95
C ARG A 209 10.25 3.59 16.75
N THR A 210 10.11 4.68 17.49
CA THR A 210 8.96 5.59 17.33
C THR A 210 9.24 6.71 16.32
N SER A 211 8.19 7.46 16.00
CA SER A 211 8.27 8.73 15.27
C SER A 211 9.25 9.70 15.94
N ASP A 212 9.95 10.52 15.14
CA ASP A 212 10.90 11.53 15.63
C ASP A 212 10.24 12.61 16.52
N ALA A 213 8.91 12.63 16.61
CA ALA A 213 8.14 13.48 17.51
C ALA A 213 8.25 13.05 18.99
N CYS A 214 8.70 11.82 19.26
CA CYS A 214 8.79 11.24 20.60
C CYS A 214 10.23 10.84 20.94
N TYR A 215 10.55 10.82 22.24
CA TYR A 215 11.89 10.47 22.75
C TYR A 215 12.02 9.03 23.21
N ASP A 216 10.93 8.44 23.71
CA ASP A 216 10.92 7.09 24.27
C ASP A 216 10.66 6.06 23.17
N ALA A 217 11.54 5.07 23.07
CA ALA A 217 11.31 3.95 22.17
C ALA A 217 10.20 3.05 22.73
N PRO A 218 9.38 2.44 21.86
CA PRO A 218 8.43 1.42 22.26
C PRO A 218 9.13 0.24 22.95
N GLY A 219 8.38 -0.44 23.81
CA GLY A 219 8.85 -1.50 24.69
C GLY A 219 9.05 -2.84 23.99
N THR A 220 8.95 -3.91 24.77
CA THR A 220 9.23 -5.27 24.32
C THR A 220 8.19 -5.73 23.30
N PRO A 221 8.55 -6.24 22.11
CA PRO A 221 7.56 -6.73 21.15
C PRO A 221 6.78 -7.93 21.68
N MET A 222 5.45 -7.82 21.67
CA MET A 222 4.50 -8.82 22.10
C MET A 222 3.56 -9.14 20.93
N ASP A 223 3.05 -10.38 20.91
CA ASP A 223 1.94 -10.78 20.05
C ASP A 223 2.12 -10.44 18.56
N GLY A 224 3.36 -10.40 18.08
CA GLY A 224 3.69 -10.00 16.72
C GLY A 224 3.39 -11.06 15.66
N VAL A 225 3.03 -10.62 14.47
CA VAL A 225 2.89 -11.45 13.27
C VAL A 225 3.54 -10.76 12.08
N ALA A 226 4.03 -11.56 11.14
CA ALA A 226 4.44 -11.08 9.85
C ALA A 226 4.14 -12.05 8.70
N LEU A 227 3.86 -11.48 7.53
CA LEU A 227 3.95 -12.16 6.25
C LEU A 227 5.32 -11.89 5.65
N GLU A 228 6.10 -12.94 5.41
CA GLU A 228 7.37 -12.86 4.69
C GLU A 228 7.22 -13.43 3.27
N LEU A 229 7.63 -12.65 2.28
CA LEU A 229 7.57 -13.00 0.86
C LEU A 229 8.98 -12.91 0.25
N ASP A 230 9.43 -14.00 -0.36
CA ASP A 230 10.55 -13.97 -1.30
C ASP A 230 9.98 -13.79 -2.70
N ILE A 231 10.44 -12.76 -3.41
CA ILE A 231 9.89 -12.35 -4.70
C ILE A 231 11.00 -12.23 -5.72
N ARG A 232 10.77 -12.80 -6.92
CA ARG A 232 11.56 -12.46 -8.10
C ARG A 232 10.89 -11.27 -8.80
N VAL A 233 11.59 -10.14 -8.83
CA VAL A 233 11.14 -8.91 -9.49
C VAL A 233 11.07 -9.14 -11.00
N PRO A 234 10.02 -8.66 -11.70
CA PRO A 234 9.97 -8.73 -13.15
C PRO A 234 11.18 -8.07 -13.81
N SER A 235 11.61 -8.57 -14.96
CA SER A 235 12.80 -8.10 -15.68
C SER A 235 12.61 -6.73 -16.34
N ASN A 236 11.37 -6.25 -16.45
CA ASN A 236 11.00 -4.90 -16.92
C ASN A 236 10.52 -3.96 -15.78
N ALA A 237 10.48 -4.40 -14.53
CA ALA A 237 10.06 -3.58 -13.40
C ALA A 237 11.22 -2.77 -12.80
N THR A 238 11.02 -1.46 -12.60
CA THR A 238 11.98 -0.57 -11.93
C THR A 238 11.43 0.07 -10.65
N SER A 239 10.13 -0.09 -10.39
CA SER A 239 9.50 0.27 -9.13
C SER A 239 8.50 -0.80 -8.68
N MET A 240 8.18 -0.79 -7.38
CA MET A 240 7.12 -1.57 -6.77
C MET A 240 6.33 -0.63 -5.85
N SER A 241 5.01 -0.78 -5.79
CA SER A 241 4.17 -0.06 -4.85
C SER A 241 3.28 -0.99 -4.07
N PHE A 242 2.80 -0.57 -2.89
CA PHE A 242 1.74 -1.22 -2.12
C PHE A 242 1.05 -0.19 -1.24
N ALA A 243 -0.22 -0.44 -0.91
CA ALA A 243 -1.03 0.39 -0.04
C ALA A 243 -1.12 -0.23 1.36
N TYR A 244 -1.19 0.64 2.38
CA TYR A 244 -1.35 0.24 3.77
C TYR A 244 -2.20 1.24 4.54
N GLN A 245 -2.91 0.76 5.55
CA GLN A 245 -3.63 1.59 6.52
C GLN A 245 -3.49 0.98 7.91
N LEU A 246 -2.78 1.67 8.80
CA LEU A 246 -2.59 1.29 10.19
C LEU A 246 -3.75 1.81 11.03
N PHE A 247 -4.31 0.97 11.89
CA PHE A 247 -5.27 1.28 12.95
C PHE A 247 -4.56 1.00 14.27
N SER A 248 -4.75 1.89 15.25
CA SER A 248 -4.13 1.73 16.56
C SER A 248 -5.11 2.09 17.66
N TYR A 249 -5.27 1.17 18.61
CA TYR A 249 -6.13 1.35 19.79
C TYR A 249 -5.42 2.16 20.88
N ASP A 250 -4.08 2.21 20.83
CA ASP A 250 -3.24 3.06 21.69
C ASP A 250 -3.61 4.53 21.61
N PHE A 251 -4.00 5.01 20.44
CA PHE A 251 -4.38 6.41 20.28
C PHE A 251 -5.70 6.70 21.01
N PRO A 252 -5.82 7.78 21.81
CA PRO A 252 -4.82 8.81 22.06
C PRO A 252 -3.99 8.63 23.34
N TYR A 253 -4.13 7.52 24.03
CA TYR A 253 -3.67 7.34 25.41
C TYR A 253 -2.20 6.93 25.51
N GLU A 254 -1.73 6.06 24.61
CA GLU A 254 -0.39 5.47 24.65
C GLU A 254 0.58 6.05 23.60
N ILE A 255 0.24 7.22 23.06
CA ILE A 255 1.12 8.02 22.18
C ILE A 255 2.40 8.44 22.93
N CYS A 256 3.56 8.34 22.28
CA CYS A 256 4.88 8.62 22.85
C CYS A 256 5.18 7.82 24.14
N THR A 257 4.66 6.61 24.25
CA THR A 257 4.93 5.72 25.39
C THR A 257 5.64 4.44 24.95
N ALA A 258 6.05 3.63 25.92
CA ALA A 258 6.55 2.28 25.67
C ALA A 258 5.47 1.34 25.09
N TYR A 259 4.19 1.69 25.18
CA TYR A 259 3.08 0.86 24.70
C TYR A 259 2.67 1.17 23.26
N ALA A 260 3.32 2.13 22.59
CA ALA A 260 2.98 2.45 21.20
C ALA A 260 3.29 1.26 20.27
N ASP A 261 2.25 0.63 19.76
CA ASP A 261 2.33 -0.47 18.80
C ASP A 261 3.08 -0.08 17.53
N GLN A 262 3.61 -1.10 16.84
CA GLN A 262 4.52 -0.90 15.74
C GLN A 262 4.10 -1.67 14.50
N PHE A 263 4.21 -1.02 13.35
CA PHE A 263 4.05 -1.62 12.04
C PHE A 263 5.20 -1.22 11.12
N VAL A 264 5.80 -2.20 10.46
CA VAL A 264 6.85 -1.97 9.46
C VAL A 264 6.70 -2.91 8.27
N VAL A 265 7.22 -2.48 7.12
CA VAL A 265 7.45 -3.35 5.98
C VAL A 265 8.92 -3.29 5.65
N THR A 266 9.68 -4.34 5.97
CA THR A 266 11.12 -4.35 5.66
C THR A 266 11.39 -4.98 4.30
N MET A 267 12.29 -4.38 3.52
CA MET A 267 12.75 -4.91 2.24
C MET A 267 14.24 -5.24 2.29
N THR A 268 14.61 -6.45 1.84
CA THR A 268 16.01 -6.87 1.67
C THR A 268 16.29 -7.24 0.21
N PRO A 269 17.34 -6.67 -0.43
CA PRO A 269 18.18 -5.58 0.07
C PRO A 269 17.40 -4.27 0.26
N PRO A 270 17.79 -3.40 1.21
CA PRO A 270 17.06 -2.16 1.48
C PRO A 270 17.21 -1.15 0.33
N PRO A 271 16.12 -0.55 -0.16
CA PRO A 271 16.19 0.48 -1.18
C PRO A 271 16.63 1.84 -0.58
N PRO A 272 17.16 2.78 -1.40
CA PRO A 272 17.43 4.13 -0.94
C PRO A 272 16.19 4.80 -0.34
N GLY A 273 16.36 5.50 0.78
CA GLY A 273 15.26 6.15 1.51
C GLY A 273 14.53 5.25 2.52
N ALA A 274 14.86 3.96 2.61
CA ALA A 274 14.32 3.10 3.65
C ALA A 274 14.93 3.44 5.04
N ILE A 275 14.13 3.37 6.10
CA ILE A 275 14.58 3.58 7.49
C ILE A 275 14.80 2.21 8.14
N SER A 276 16.06 1.82 8.34
CA SER A 276 16.40 0.47 8.84
C SER A 276 15.69 -0.63 8.03
N ALA A 277 15.78 -0.52 6.71
CA ALA A 277 15.07 -1.36 5.73
C ALA A 277 13.54 -1.21 5.67
N ASN A 278 12.91 -0.43 6.56
CA ASN A 278 11.47 -0.17 6.50
C ASN A 278 11.11 0.77 5.34
N ILE A 279 10.08 0.38 4.59
CA ILE A 279 9.52 1.10 3.46
C ILE A 279 8.04 1.47 3.66
N ALA A 280 7.43 1.17 4.81
CA ALA A 280 6.13 1.70 5.22
C ALA A 280 6.36 2.86 6.20
N LEU A 281 6.25 4.07 5.68
CA LEU A 281 6.58 5.32 6.38
C LEU A 281 5.33 6.22 6.46
N ASP A 282 5.40 7.30 7.23
CA ASP A 282 4.38 8.34 7.18
C ASP A 282 4.53 9.23 5.93
N PRO A 283 3.58 10.14 5.65
CA PRO A 283 3.68 11.05 4.50
C PRO A 283 4.91 11.96 4.48
N ASP A 284 5.56 12.19 5.62
CA ASP A 284 6.80 12.97 5.71
C ASP A 284 8.06 12.10 5.54
N GLY A 285 7.89 10.80 5.27
CA GLY A 285 8.98 9.85 5.10
C GLY A 285 9.65 9.45 6.41
N LYS A 286 8.93 9.51 7.54
CA LYS A 286 9.40 9.09 8.87
C LYS A 286 8.71 7.80 9.31
N VAL A 287 9.12 7.28 10.46
CA VAL A 287 8.51 6.06 11.02
C VAL A 287 7.02 6.30 11.31
N LEU A 288 6.19 5.34 10.88
CA LEU A 288 4.75 5.32 11.12
C LEU A 288 4.44 4.47 12.36
N ASP A 289 3.83 5.11 13.35
CA ASP A 289 3.17 4.50 14.50
C ASP A 289 2.01 5.41 14.96
N SER A 290 1.35 5.07 16.07
CA SER A 290 0.30 5.90 16.67
C SER A 290 0.78 7.31 17.06
N SER A 291 2.10 7.49 17.17
CA SER A 291 2.74 8.75 17.51
C SER A 291 3.14 9.61 16.31
N SER A 292 2.95 9.12 15.10
CA SER A 292 3.20 9.90 13.89
C SER A 292 2.04 10.87 13.62
N VAL A 293 2.30 12.17 13.77
CA VAL A 293 1.31 13.25 13.54
C VAL A 293 0.85 13.32 12.08
N SER A 294 1.78 13.23 11.11
CA SER A 294 1.41 13.18 9.70
C SER A 294 0.90 11.81 9.26
N GLY A 295 1.26 10.77 10.01
CA GLY A 295 0.82 9.39 9.81
C GLY A 295 -0.62 9.15 10.20
N MET A 296 -1.05 9.56 11.41
CA MET A 296 -2.41 9.36 11.92
C MET A 296 -3.37 10.44 11.42
N ARG A 297 -4.17 10.09 10.41
CA ARG A 297 -5.00 11.05 9.66
C ARG A 297 -6.50 10.87 9.86
N ALA A 298 -6.94 9.69 10.29
CA ALA A 298 -8.33 9.37 10.58
C ALA A 298 -8.51 9.21 12.10
N CYS A 299 -8.87 10.30 12.76
CA CYS A 299 -9.03 10.40 14.21
C CYS A 299 -9.91 11.60 14.55
N LYS A 300 -10.24 11.77 15.84
CA LYS A 300 -10.75 13.05 16.33
C LYS A 300 -9.58 14.02 16.42
N SER A 301 -9.70 15.19 15.80
CA SER A 301 -8.65 16.22 15.88
C SER A 301 -8.49 16.75 17.30
N GLY A 302 -7.26 17.07 17.68
CA GLY A 302 -6.97 17.59 19.00
C GLY A 302 -5.50 17.52 19.40
N TRP A 303 -5.25 18.06 20.60
CA TRP A 303 -3.94 18.04 21.24
C TRP A 303 -3.82 16.80 22.14
N TYR A 304 -2.88 15.91 21.83
CA TYR A 304 -2.65 14.65 22.54
C TYR A 304 -1.16 14.50 22.84
N ALA A 305 -0.81 14.23 24.10
CA ALA A 305 0.59 14.08 24.54
C ALA A 305 1.54 15.24 24.12
N GLY A 306 1.01 16.46 23.95
CA GLY A 306 1.79 17.63 23.50
C GLY A 306 1.99 17.73 21.98
N LEU A 307 1.34 16.87 21.20
CA LEU A 307 1.33 16.87 19.75
C LEU A 307 -0.04 17.30 19.21
N ASP A 308 -0.04 18.03 18.09
CA ASP A 308 -1.27 18.52 17.43
C ASP A 308 -1.66 17.58 16.29
N TYR A 309 -2.76 16.84 16.46
CA TYR A 309 -3.29 15.95 15.42
C TYR A 309 -4.44 16.62 14.68
N GLU A 310 -4.19 17.01 13.44
CA GLU A 310 -5.21 17.64 12.58
C GLU A 310 -6.29 16.66 12.13
N CYS A 311 -5.95 15.37 12.01
CA CYS A 311 -6.84 14.30 11.57
C CYS A 311 -7.71 14.67 10.33
N PRO A 312 -7.10 14.99 9.17
CA PRO A 312 -7.81 15.54 8.01
C PRO A 312 -8.89 14.62 7.42
N LEU A 313 -8.87 13.33 7.73
CA LEU A 313 -9.89 12.38 7.29
C LEU A 313 -11.06 12.25 8.29
N GLY A 314 -10.97 12.86 9.47
CA GLY A 314 -11.94 12.73 10.55
C GLY A 314 -12.10 11.28 11.02
N ILE A 315 -13.29 10.93 11.53
CA ILE A 315 -13.54 9.62 12.15
C ILE A 315 -14.29 8.61 11.26
N SER A 316 -14.67 8.99 10.03
CA SER A 316 -15.55 8.17 9.18
C SER A 316 -14.90 6.83 8.78
N GLY A 317 -13.58 6.81 8.60
CA GLY A 317 -12.80 5.60 8.30
C GLY A 317 -12.73 4.58 9.45
N LEU A 318 -13.19 4.95 10.65
CA LEU A 318 -13.20 4.09 11.85
C LEU A 318 -14.56 3.39 12.07
N ALA A 319 -15.59 3.74 11.30
CA ALA A 319 -16.92 3.19 11.51
C ALA A 319 -16.97 1.68 11.21
N GLY A 320 -17.38 0.88 12.18
CA GLY A 320 -17.54 -0.57 12.06
C GLY A 320 -16.22 -1.34 12.06
N THR A 321 -15.12 -0.73 12.53
CA THR A 321 -13.80 -1.38 12.56
C THR A 321 -13.45 -1.95 13.94
N GLY A 322 -14.13 -1.52 15.01
CA GLY A 322 -13.70 -1.77 16.39
C GLY A 322 -12.71 -0.73 16.93
N TYR A 323 -12.25 0.19 16.07
CA TYR A 323 -11.36 1.30 16.44
C TYR A 323 -12.11 2.64 16.55
N GLU A 324 -13.43 2.60 16.77
CA GLU A 324 -14.23 3.80 16.99
C GLU A 324 -13.67 4.61 18.18
N ASN A 325 -13.44 5.90 17.97
CA ASN A 325 -12.82 6.85 18.92
C ASN A 325 -11.30 6.72 19.11
N HIS A 326 -10.62 5.91 18.30
CA HIS A 326 -9.16 5.81 18.26
C HIS A 326 -8.60 6.47 16.99
N ALA A 327 -7.52 5.93 16.42
CA ALA A 327 -6.93 6.47 15.20
C ALA A 327 -6.64 5.40 14.13
N ALA A 328 -6.58 5.89 12.90
CA ALA A 328 -5.98 5.19 11.78
C ALA A 328 -5.17 6.16 10.91
N SER A 329 -4.25 5.63 10.11
CA SER A 329 -3.46 6.43 9.18
C SER A 329 -4.25 6.95 7.97
N GLY A 330 -5.43 6.38 7.72
CA GLY A 330 -5.99 6.35 6.37
C GLY A 330 -5.11 5.51 5.43
N TRP A 331 -5.56 5.33 4.19
CA TRP A 331 -4.72 4.69 3.19
C TRP A 331 -3.50 5.57 2.88
N LEU A 332 -2.33 4.94 2.90
CA LEU A 332 -1.06 5.44 2.42
C LEU A 332 -0.57 4.48 1.33
N ARG A 333 0.26 4.96 0.40
CA ARG A 333 0.92 4.13 -0.61
C ARG A 333 2.42 4.38 -0.57
N SER A 334 3.18 3.31 -0.39
CA SER A 334 4.63 3.34 -0.57
C SER A 334 4.95 2.93 -1.99
N THR A 335 5.85 3.66 -2.65
CA THR A 335 6.44 3.29 -3.93
C THR A 335 7.96 3.31 -3.80
N VAL A 336 8.61 2.22 -4.16
CA VAL A 336 10.05 2.00 -3.92
C VAL A 336 10.77 1.60 -5.20
N PRO A 337 12.05 1.98 -5.36
CA PRO A 337 12.86 1.47 -6.46
C PRO A 337 13.17 -0.01 -6.27
N VAL A 338 13.10 -0.77 -7.37
CA VAL A 338 13.54 -2.17 -7.42
C VAL A 338 14.46 -2.40 -8.61
N GLN A 339 15.38 -3.36 -8.47
CA GLN A 339 16.25 -3.74 -9.57
C GLN A 339 15.54 -4.79 -10.45
N PRO A 340 15.41 -4.57 -11.77
CA PRO A 340 14.77 -5.53 -12.65
C PRO A 340 15.42 -6.92 -12.58
N GLY A 341 14.61 -7.97 -12.50
CA GLY A 341 15.07 -9.36 -12.46
C GLY A 341 15.76 -9.79 -11.14
N SER A 342 15.87 -8.90 -10.15
CA SER A 342 16.50 -9.21 -8.86
C SER A 342 15.59 -10.05 -7.97
N SER A 343 16.14 -10.55 -6.85
CA SER A 343 15.35 -11.16 -5.78
C SER A 343 15.28 -10.20 -4.61
N ILE A 344 14.07 -10.04 -4.07
CA ILE A 344 13.81 -9.24 -2.87
C ILE A 344 13.07 -10.09 -1.85
N THR A 345 13.31 -9.81 -0.57
CA THR A 345 12.48 -10.32 0.53
C THR A 345 11.72 -9.16 1.14
N LEU A 346 10.39 -9.27 1.20
CA LEU A 346 9.52 -8.35 1.92
C LEU A 346 9.03 -9.01 3.20
N ARG A 347 8.98 -8.26 4.29
CA ARG A 347 8.34 -8.70 5.53
C ARG A 347 7.40 -7.62 6.03
N PHE A 348 6.10 -7.88 5.96
CA PHE A 348 5.04 -7.04 6.50
C PHE A 348 4.79 -7.47 7.94
N ALA A 349 5.14 -6.64 8.91
CA ALA A 349 5.17 -7.02 10.31
C ALA A 349 4.45 -6.01 11.20
N ILE A 350 3.63 -6.52 12.12
CA ILE A 350 2.95 -5.73 13.15
C ILE A 350 3.09 -6.43 14.50
N TRP A 351 3.23 -5.67 15.57
CA TRP A 351 3.29 -6.19 16.93
C TRP A 351 2.80 -5.18 17.96
N ASP A 352 2.41 -5.74 19.10
CA ASP A 352 2.09 -5.01 20.31
C ASP A 352 3.38 -4.61 21.03
N SER A 353 3.41 -3.45 21.68
CA SER A 353 4.54 -3.05 22.50
C SER A 353 4.26 -3.18 24.01
N GLU A 354 5.13 -3.95 24.69
CA GLU A 354 5.21 -4.14 26.15
C GLU A 354 4.19 -5.10 26.80
N ASP A 355 2.88 -4.94 26.62
CA ASP A 355 1.88 -5.58 27.49
C ASP A 355 0.90 -6.56 26.83
N GLY A 356 0.83 -6.63 25.50
CA GLY A 356 -0.08 -7.50 24.76
C GLY A 356 -1.54 -7.03 24.78
N GLN A 357 -1.78 -5.74 25.04
CA GLN A 357 -3.08 -5.10 25.17
C GLN A 357 -3.19 -3.88 24.23
N SER A 358 -4.42 -3.46 23.90
CA SER A 358 -4.64 -2.34 22.96
C SER A 358 -4.13 -2.63 21.54
N ASP A 359 -4.66 -3.68 20.94
CA ASP A 359 -4.25 -4.20 19.65
C ASP A 359 -4.29 -3.16 18.51
N SER A 360 -3.24 -3.14 17.71
CA SER A 360 -3.20 -2.50 16.40
C SER A 360 -3.45 -3.48 15.25
N LEU A 361 -3.88 -2.93 14.13
CA LEU A 361 -4.19 -3.69 12.91
C LEU A 361 -3.72 -2.90 11.69
N VAL A 362 -3.16 -3.58 10.70
CA VAL A 362 -2.85 -2.98 9.40
C VAL A 362 -3.63 -3.69 8.29
N LEU A 363 -4.27 -2.89 7.43
CA LEU A 363 -4.77 -3.34 6.14
C LEU A 363 -3.70 -3.12 5.08
N LEU A 364 -3.52 -4.10 4.20
CA LEU A 364 -2.51 -4.12 3.16
C LEU A 364 -3.14 -4.57 1.84
N ASP A 365 -2.86 -3.86 0.76
CA ASP A 365 -3.44 -4.16 -0.55
C ASP A 365 -2.64 -3.51 -1.70
N GLY A 366 -2.97 -3.85 -2.94
CA GLY A 366 -2.57 -3.10 -4.13
C GLY A 366 -1.08 -3.13 -4.43
N LEU A 367 -0.42 -4.26 -4.14
CA LEU A 367 0.98 -4.52 -4.48
C LEU A 367 1.12 -4.69 -5.99
N SER A 368 1.84 -3.77 -6.62
CA SER A 368 2.03 -3.76 -8.07
C SER A 368 3.45 -3.35 -8.46
N PHE A 369 3.88 -3.78 -9.65
CA PHE A 369 5.15 -3.36 -10.25
C PHE A 369 4.93 -2.22 -11.24
N GLY A 370 5.96 -1.40 -11.41
CA GLY A 370 5.95 -0.25 -12.32
C GLY A 370 7.24 -0.14 -13.13
N THR A 371 7.15 0.55 -14.26
CA THR A 371 8.29 0.79 -15.18
C THR A 371 8.95 2.14 -14.95
N SER A 372 8.36 3.00 -14.12
CA SER A 372 8.92 4.30 -13.71
C SER A 372 10.05 4.12 -12.71
N LYS A 373 11.22 4.67 -13.03
CA LYS A 373 12.39 4.67 -12.14
C LYS A 373 12.19 5.67 -11.00
N LEU A 374 12.59 5.26 -9.80
CA LEU A 374 12.60 6.10 -8.59
C LEU A 374 14.01 6.23 -8.04
N ALA A 375 14.30 7.37 -7.43
CA ALA A 375 15.57 7.59 -6.73
C ALA A 375 15.55 7.03 -5.30
N SER A 376 14.39 7.03 -4.64
CA SER A 376 14.20 6.59 -3.26
C SER A 376 12.76 6.17 -2.99
N VAL A 377 12.50 5.61 -1.81
CA VAL A 377 11.15 5.42 -1.25
C VAL A 377 10.36 6.73 -1.33
N GLN A 378 9.09 6.64 -1.75
CA GLN A 378 8.11 7.73 -1.78
C GLN A 378 6.83 7.27 -1.11
N VAL A 379 6.23 8.11 -0.26
CA VAL A 379 4.92 7.86 0.35
C VAL A 379 3.91 8.88 -0.16
N THR A 380 2.74 8.41 -0.57
CA THR A 380 1.63 9.26 -1.02
C THR A 380 0.34 8.94 -0.28
N THR A 381 -0.58 9.90 -0.29
CA THR A 381 -1.96 9.71 0.18
C THR A 381 -2.85 9.46 -1.04
N PRO A 382 -3.47 8.27 -1.18
CA PRO A 382 -4.26 7.90 -2.36
C PRO A 382 -5.67 8.47 -2.42
#